data_AF-A0A3D2MVK6-F1
#
_entry.id   AF-A0A3D2MVK6-F1
#
_cell.length_a   1.000
_cell.length_b   1.000
_cell.length_c   1.000
_cell.angle_alpha   90.00
_cell.angle_beta   90.00
_cell.angle_gamma   90.00
#
_symmetry.space_group_name_H-M   'P 1'
#
loop_
_entity.id
_entity.type
_entity.pdbx_description
1 polymer ?
#
loop_
_entity_poly.entity_id
_entity_poly.type
_entity_poly.pdbx_seq_one_letter_code
_entity_poly.pdbx_strand_id
1 'polypeptide(L)' 'MLDKKLLQILVCPVTKAPLDYDESNAELICKASGLAYPVRDG' A
#
# COMPACT_ATOMS: atom_id res chain seq x y z
N MET A 1 -0.06 -1.71 -25.31
CA MET A 1 -0.18 -2.93 -24.47
C MET A 1 0.01 -2.47 -23.04
N LEU A 2 -1.02 -2.51 -22.19
CA LEU A 2 -0.89 -2.03 -20.79
C LEU A 2 0.05 -3.00 -20.07
N ASP A 3 1.24 -2.53 -19.70
CA ASP A 3 2.26 -3.35 -19.04
C ASP A 3 1.71 -3.98 -17.76
N LYS A 4 1.73 -5.31 -17.69
CA LYS A 4 1.22 -6.09 -16.54
C LYS A 4 1.89 -5.70 -15.20
N LYS A 5 3.03 -5.00 -15.24
CA LYS A 5 3.69 -4.43 -14.06
C LYS A 5 2.90 -3.30 -13.38
N LEU A 6 1.96 -2.66 -14.07
CA LEU A 6 1.10 -1.61 -13.49
C LEU A 6 -0.03 -2.17 -12.62
N LEU A 7 -0.29 -3.48 -12.65
CA LEU A 7 -1.56 -4.01 -12.15
C LEU A 7 -1.58 -4.43 -10.68
N GLN A 8 -0.48 -4.51 -9.94
CA GLN A 8 -0.52 -5.01 -8.54
C GLN A 8 0.57 -4.44 -7.61
N ILE A 9 0.97 -3.18 -7.76
CA ILE A 9 1.85 -2.57 -6.76
C ILE A 9 1.00 -1.90 -5.70
N LEU A 10 1.05 -2.42 -4.47
CA LEU A 10 0.51 -1.75 -3.29
C LEU A 10 1.32 -0.48 -3.04
N VAL A 11 0.79 0.65 -3.51
CA VAL A 11 1.36 1.98 -3.30
C VAL A 11 0.39 2.85 -2.51
N CYS A 12 0.93 3.82 -1.79
CA CYS A 12 0.13 4.82 -1.10
C CYS A 12 -0.74 5.58 -2.13
N PRO A 13 -2.06 5.69 -1.91
CA PRO A 13 -2.94 6.40 -2.83
C PRO A 13 -2.60 7.88 -2.98
N VAL A 14 -2.05 8.50 -1.92
CA VAL A 14 -1.70 9.93 -1.84
C VAL A 14 -0.34 10.23 -2.45
N THR A 15 0.70 9.54 -2.00
CA THR A 15 2.11 9.88 -2.34
C THR A 15 2.68 9.02 -3.45
N LYS A 16 2.00 7.91 -3.81
CA LYS A 16 2.50 6.85 -4.69
C LYS A 16 3.77 6.16 -4.17
N ALA A 17 4.19 6.45 -2.94
CA ALA A 17 5.29 5.77 -2.28
C ALA A 17 4.91 4.31 -1.96
N PRO A 18 5.90 3.40 -1.80
CA PRO A 18 5.64 2.05 -1.32
C PRO A 18 4.99 2.06 0.07
N LEU A 19 4.23 1.00 0.36
CA LEU A 19 3.64 0.74 1.67
C LEU A 19 4.43 -0.36 2.38
N ASP A 20 4.67 -0.20 3.68
CA ASP A 20 5.20 -1.24 4.55
C ASP A 20 4.04 -2.01 5.18
N TYR A 21 4.09 -3.35 5.18
CA TYR A 21 3.07 -4.16 5.85
C TYR A 21 3.45 -4.40 7.31
N ASP A 22 2.56 -4.01 8.22
CA ASP A 22 2.61 -4.35 9.64
C ASP A 22 1.72 -5.56 9.91
N GLU A 23 2.37 -6.73 10.00
CA GLU A 23 1.71 -8.01 10.30
C GLU A 23 1.08 -8.04 11.69
N SER A 24 1.58 -7.24 12.64
CA SER A 24 1.09 -7.26 14.03
C SER A 24 -0.28 -6.60 14.14
N ASN A 25 -0.52 -5.56 13.34
CA ASN A 25 -1.77 -4.80 13.33
C ASN A 25 -2.64 -5.07 12.09
N ALA A 26 -2.14 -5.87 11.14
CA ALA A 26 -2.75 -6.07 9.82
C ALA A 26 -3.01 -4.75 9.09
N GLU A 27 -2.00 -3.89 9.03
CA GLU A 27 -2.08 -2.56 8.41
C GLU A 27 -0.97 -2.33 7.39
N LEU A 28 -1.23 -1.46 6.41
CA LEU A 28 -0.27 -0.97 5.44
C LEU A 28 0.12 0.47 5.83
N ILE A 29 1.37 0.67 6.21
CA ILE A 29 1.91 1.95 6.68
C ILE A 29 2.61 2.67 5.53
N CYS A 30 2.25 3.93 5.31
CA CYS A 30 3.00 4.82 4.44
C CYS A 30 3.87 5.77 5.26
N LYS A 31 5.19 5.57 5.23
CA LYS A 31 6.14 6.47 5.90
C LYS A 31 6.16 7.89 5.33
N ALA A 32 5.86 8.05 4.04
CA ALA A 32 5.89 9.35 3.37
C ALA A 32 4.72 10.26 3.76
N SER A 33 3.53 9.69 4.02
CA SER A 33 2.35 10.45 4.45
C SER A 33 2.06 10.34 5.95
N GLY A 34 2.67 9.37 6.65
CA GLY A 34 2.35 9.08 8.05
C GLY A 34 0.98 8.43 8.25
N LEU A 35 0.39 7.86 7.19
CA LEU A 35 -0.92 7.22 7.22
C LEU A 35 -0.79 5.69 7.32
N ALA A 36 -1.73 5.07 8.02
CA ALA A 36 -1.91 3.62 8.06
C ALA A 36 -3.25 3.23 7.39
N TYR A 37 -3.25 2.16 6.61
CA TYR A 37 -4.42 1.63 5.90
C TYR A 37 -4.71 0.21 6.40
N PRO A 38 -5.91 -0.07 6.96
CA PRO A 38 -6.23 -1.41 7.42
C PRO A 38 -6.35 -2.39 6.26
N VAL A 39 -5.80 -3.60 6.40
CA VAL A 39 -6.02 -4.68 5.45
C VAL A 39 -7.38 -5.31 5.74
N ARG A 40 -8.27 -5.30 4.75
CA ARG A 40 -9.58 -5.95 4.82
C ARG A 40 -9.62 -7.03 3.74
N ASP A 41 -9.70 -8.29 4.15
CA ASP A 41 -10.06 -9.39 3.24
C ASP A 41 -11.48 -9.11 2.74
N GLY A 42 -11.57 -8.68 1.47
CA GLY A 42 -12.83 -8.36 0.78
C GLY A 42 -13.52 -9.59 0.21
#